data_AF-A0A8T3R106-F1
#
_entry.id   AF-A0A8T3R106-F1
#
_cell.length_a   1.000
_cell.length_b   1.000
_cell.length_c   1.000
_cell.angle_alpha   90.00
_cell.angle_beta   90.00
_cell.angle_gamma   90.00
#
_symmetry.space_group_name_H-M   'P 1'
#
loop_
_entity.id
_entity.type
_entity.pdbx_description
1 polymer ?
#
loop_
_entity_poly.entity_id
_entity_poly.type
_entity_poly.pdbx_seq_one_letter_code
_entity_poly.pdbx_strand_id
1 'polypeptide(L)'
;MDLDTVVGGALVVDGSGALARPADVGIRAGRISAVTEPGALSGADVAVRERIDGGGRVLAPGFIDIHTHSDVTMLDDPGADSKVHQGVTTEVTGNCSYSPFPVGPDGPGPMRANFGPELDTRHPWDWADLDGWAARLEANGIGCNLAPLVGHSAVRIAAGLGADRAPNADEMASM
;
A
#
# COMPACT_ATOMS: atom_id res chain seq x y z
N MET A 1 14.85 24.65 15.00
CA MET A 1 13.97 23.84 14.12
C MET A 1 13.21 22.87 15.00
N ASP A 2 11.95 22.57 14.70
CA ASP A 2 11.15 21.64 15.50
C ASP A 2 10.82 20.41 14.64
N LEU A 3 11.10 19.22 15.14
CA LEU A 3 11.00 17.94 14.42
C LEU A 3 10.26 16.92 15.30
N ASP A 4 9.49 16.03 14.68
CA ASP A 4 8.85 14.93 15.40
C ASP A 4 9.88 13.83 15.69
N THR A 5 10.60 13.38 14.66
CA THR A 5 11.59 12.29 14.79
C THR A 5 12.89 12.69 14.10
N VAL A 6 14.03 12.31 14.67
CA VAL A 6 15.33 12.33 14.01
C VAL A 6 15.92 10.93 14.03
N VAL A 7 16.30 10.41 12.87
CA VAL A 7 17.16 9.24 12.74
C VAL A 7 18.59 9.74 12.51
N GLY A 8 19.43 9.63 13.54
CA GLY A 8 20.79 10.17 13.52
C GLY A 8 21.83 9.13 13.14
N GLY A 9 22.86 9.54 12.40
CA GLY A 9 24.05 8.71 12.14
C GLY A 9 23.80 7.43 11.32
N ALA A 10 22.73 7.39 10.52
CA ALA A 10 22.45 6.27 9.63
C ALA A 10 23.29 6.33 8.35
N LEU A 11 23.49 5.17 7.72
CA LEU A 11 23.96 5.11 6.33
C LEU A 11 22.74 5.25 5.41
N VAL A 12 22.53 6.42 4.80
CA VAL A 12 21.36 6.70 3.97
C VAL A 12 21.57 6.21 2.54
N VAL A 13 20.62 5.41 2.05
CA VAL A 13 20.45 5.04 0.65
C VAL A 13 19.12 5.65 0.18
N ASP A 14 19.18 6.73 -0.59
CA ASP A 14 18.00 7.55 -0.91
C ASP A 14 17.13 7.03 -2.07
N GLY A 15 17.51 5.90 -2.68
CA GLY A 15 16.80 5.30 -3.80
C GLY A 15 17.11 5.90 -5.17
N SER A 16 17.96 6.93 -5.26
CA SER A 16 18.35 7.56 -6.54
C SER A 16 19.35 6.74 -7.36
N GLY A 17 19.93 5.69 -6.77
CA GLY A 17 21.05 4.93 -7.33
C GLY A 17 22.43 5.49 -6.96
N ALA A 18 22.49 6.61 -6.23
CA ALA A 18 23.75 7.11 -5.67
C ALA A 18 24.33 6.17 -4.60
N LEU A 19 25.63 6.31 -4.33
CA LEU A 19 26.29 5.60 -3.23
C LEU A 19 25.71 6.04 -1.88
N ALA A 20 25.63 5.08 -0.97
CA ALA A 20 25.16 5.33 0.38
C ALA A 20 26.09 6.32 1.11
N ARG A 21 25.51 7.24 1.89
CA ARG A 21 26.28 8.24 2.64
C ARG A 21 25.81 8.37 4.09
N PRO A 22 26.71 8.66 5.05
CA PRO A 22 26.31 9.02 6.40
C PRO A 22 25.42 10.27 6.38
N ALA A 23 24.32 10.25 7.12
CA ALA A 23 23.44 11.41 7.25
C ALA A 23 22.56 11.32 8.50
N ASP A 24 22.03 12.47 8.92
CA ASP A 24 20.86 12.55 9.80
C ASP A 24 19.61 12.83 8.95
N VAL A 25 18.49 12.20 9.29
CA VAL A 25 17.19 12.43 8.66
C VAL A 25 16.19 12.94 9.69
N GLY A 26 15.64 14.12 9.43
CA GLY A 26 14.61 14.76 10.26
C GLY A 26 13.22 14.62 9.65
N ILE A 27 12.25 14.22 10.46
CA ILE A 27 10.84 14.02 10.07
C ILE A 27 9.97 15.03 10.82
N ARG A 28 9.04 15.67 10.12
CA ARG A 28 8.02 16.57 10.69
C ARG A 28 6.70 16.37 9.96
N ALA A 29 5.62 16.17 10.70
CA ALA A 29 4.27 15.99 10.19
C ALA A 29 4.19 14.94 9.05
N GLY A 30 4.82 13.78 9.28
CA GLY A 30 4.82 12.65 8.34
C GLY A 30 5.66 12.86 7.08
N ARG A 31 6.47 13.92 6.99
CA ARG A 31 7.33 14.21 5.83
C ARG A 31 8.79 14.28 6.26
N ILE A 32 9.67 13.86 5.36
CA ILE A 32 11.10 14.13 5.46
C ILE A 32 11.29 15.64 5.33
N SER A 33 11.70 16.29 6.42
CA SER A 33 11.88 17.75 6.49
C SER A 33 13.34 18.16 6.29
N ALA A 34 14.29 17.26 6.54
CA ALA A 34 15.71 17.52 6.38
C ALA A 34 16.48 16.21 6.17
N VAL A 35 17.52 16.28 5.33
CA VAL A 35 18.58 15.27 5.24
C VAL A 35 19.91 16.02 5.28
N THR A 36 20.70 15.81 6.32
CA THR A 36 21.89 16.64 6.61
C THR A 36 23.12 15.78 6.86
N GLU A 37 24.28 16.40 6.99
CA GLU A 37 25.47 15.73 7.50
C GLU A 37 25.22 15.16 8.93
N PRO A 38 25.91 14.08 9.31
CA PRO A 38 25.77 13.50 10.65
C PRO A 38 26.04 14.50 11.77
N GLY A 39 25.18 14.49 12.79
CA GLY A 39 25.28 15.37 13.95
C GLY A 39 24.75 16.79 13.72
N ALA A 40 24.40 17.18 12.50
CA ALA A 40 23.87 18.52 12.23
C ALA A 40 22.49 18.76 12.90
N LEU A 41 21.76 17.69 13.24
CA LEU A 41 20.48 17.76 13.96
C LEU A 41 20.61 17.52 15.48
N SER A 42 21.83 17.55 16.03
CA SER A 42 22.10 17.31 17.47
C SER A 42 22.14 18.58 18.34
N GLY A 43 22.15 19.77 17.71
CA GLY A 43 22.28 21.05 18.42
C GLY A 43 21.09 21.37 19.35
N ALA A 44 21.35 22.18 20.38
CA ALA A 44 20.35 22.59 21.37
C ALA A 44 19.17 23.39 20.76
N ASP A 45 19.36 24.01 19.60
CA ASP A 45 18.33 24.77 18.87
C ASP A 45 17.38 23.88 18.04
N VAL A 46 17.59 22.56 18.05
CA VAL A 46 16.74 21.57 17.39
C VAL A 46 15.90 20.86 18.44
N ALA A 47 14.64 21.29 18.58
CA ALA A 47 13.65 20.59 19.38
C ALA A 47 13.21 19.32 18.63
N VAL A 48 13.29 18.17 19.30
CA VAL A 48 12.94 16.87 18.71
C VAL A 48 12.14 16.07 19.74
N ARG A 49 11.02 15.47 19.34
CA ARG A 49 10.22 14.62 20.23
C ARG A 49 10.84 13.24 20.42
N GLU A 50 11.37 12.66 19.35
CA GLU A 50 11.98 11.33 19.36
C GLU A 50 13.31 11.30 18.60
N ARG A 51 14.32 10.68 19.19
CA ARG A 51 15.61 10.44 18.54
C ARG A 51 15.87 8.94 18.43
N ILE A 52 16.15 8.50 17.22
CA ILE A 52 16.50 7.12 16.88
C ILE A 52 17.99 7.11 16.50
N ASP A 53 18.76 6.25 17.15
CA ASP A 53 20.15 6.00 16.77
C ASP A 53 20.19 5.03 15.58
N GLY A 54 20.55 5.55 14.41
CA GLY A 54 20.69 4.78 13.17
C GLY A 54 22.04 4.08 13.02
N GLY A 55 22.95 4.22 13.99
CA GLY A 55 24.33 3.75 13.92
C GLY A 55 24.48 2.29 13.49
N GLY A 56 25.30 2.07 12.45
CA GLY A 56 25.57 0.75 11.89
C GLY A 56 24.42 0.14 11.08
N ARG A 57 23.34 0.89 10.83
CA ARG A 57 22.19 0.47 10.02
C ARG A 57 22.06 1.32 8.76
N VAL A 58 21.34 0.77 7.79
CA VAL A 58 20.94 1.49 6.58
C VAL A 58 19.57 2.11 6.82
N LEU A 59 19.42 3.38 6.44
CA LEU A 59 18.12 4.03 6.32
C LEU A 59 17.81 4.24 4.83
N ALA A 60 16.69 3.69 4.39
CA ALA A 60 16.25 3.74 3.00
C ALA A 60 14.77 4.18 2.93
N PRO A 61 14.28 4.63 1.76
CA PRO A 61 12.85 4.68 1.50
C PRO A 61 12.20 3.33 1.83
N GLY A 62 10.99 3.37 2.37
CA GLY A 62 10.20 2.16 2.55
C GLY A 62 9.99 1.45 1.21
N PHE A 63 10.01 0.12 1.23
CA PHE A 63 9.91 -0.66 0.01
C PHE A 63 8.51 -0.58 -0.59
N ILE A 64 8.46 -0.64 -1.92
CA ILE A 64 7.23 -0.67 -2.71
C ILE A 64 7.12 -2.07 -3.30
N ASP A 65 6.16 -2.85 -2.80
CA ASP A 65 5.84 -4.17 -3.34
C ASP A 65 4.86 -4.00 -4.51
N ILE A 66 5.38 -4.16 -5.72
CA ILE A 66 4.64 -3.85 -6.95
C ILE A 66 3.69 -4.97 -7.39
N HIS A 67 3.64 -6.10 -6.67
CA HIS A 67 2.85 -7.25 -7.09
C HIS A 67 2.25 -8.00 -5.91
N THR A 68 1.07 -7.56 -5.48
CA THR A 68 0.42 -8.08 -4.27
C THR A 68 -1.02 -8.49 -4.51
N HIS A 69 -1.52 -9.31 -3.58
CA HIS A 69 -2.90 -9.74 -3.46
C HIS A 69 -3.48 -9.42 -2.07
N SER A 70 -3.07 -8.26 -1.52
CA SER A 70 -3.51 -7.81 -0.20
C SER A 70 -4.90 -7.13 -0.22
N ASP A 71 -5.61 -7.22 -1.35
CA ASP A 71 -6.78 -6.40 -1.68
C ASP A 71 -7.92 -6.47 -0.66
N VAL A 72 -8.16 -7.66 -0.10
CA VAL A 72 -9.16 -7.86 0.97
C VAL A 72 -8.51 -8.29 2.28
N THR A 73 -7.32 -8.90 2.24
CA THR A 73 -6.63 -9.31 3.47
C THR A 73 -6.18 -8.11 4.30
N MET A 74 -5.99 -6.93 3.71
CA MET A 74 -5.73 -5.68 4.44
C MET A 74 -6.89 -5.28 5.36
N LEU A 75 -8.11 -5.80 5.13
CA LEU A 75 -9.22 -5.63 6.07
C LEU A 75 -9.03 -6.53 7.30
N ASP A 76 -8.61 -7.76 7.06
CA ASP A 76 -8.44 -8.79 8.08
C ASP A 76 -7.16 -8.66 8.91
N ASP A 77 -6.09 -8.17 8.30
CA ASP A 77 -4.80 -7.85 8.92
C ASP A 77 -4.39 -6.41 8.57
N PRO A 78 -5.02 -5.41 9.20
CA PRO A 78 -4.73 -4.00 8.91
C PRO A 78 -3.31 -3.59 9.29
N GLY A 79 -2.61 -4.36 10.13
CA GLY A 79 -1.21 -4.12 10.45
C GLY A 79 -0.27 -4.45 9.30
N ALA A 80 -0.71 -5.28 8.35
CA ALA A 80 0.08 -5.81 7.25
C ALA A 80 1.40 -6.44 7.76
N ASP A 81 1.34 -7.23 8.83
CA ASP A 81 2.52 -7.71 9.56
C ASP A 81 3.49 -8.45 8.63
N SER A 82 2.96 -9.24 7.70
CA SER A 82 3.79 -9.95 6.72
C SER A 82 4.63 -9.02 5.83
N LYS A 83 4.17 -7.80 5.60
CA LYS A 83 4.76 -6.79 4.70
C LYS A 83 5.66 -5.83 5.48
N VAL A 84 5.16 -5.28 6.59
CA VAL A 84 5.89 -4.32 7.41
C VAL A 84 7.18 -4.93 7.98
N HIS A 85 7.16 -6.22 8.37
CA HIS A 85 8.37 -6.92 8.82
C HIS A 85 9.46 -7.06 7.74
N GLN A 86 9.10 -6.91 6.47
CA GLN A 86 10.05 -6.91 5.35
C GLN A 86 10.52 -5.50 4.96
N GLY A 87 9.97 -4.45 5.59
CA GLY A 87 10.23 -3.05 5.26
C GLY A 87 9.35 -2.50 4.14
N VAL A 88 8.29 -3.23 3.74
CA VAL A 88 7.30 -2.74 2.77
C VAL A 88 6.43 -1.67 3.45
N THR A 89 6.22 -0.58 2.73
CA THR A 89 5.37 0.55 3.17
C THR A 89 4.28 0.91 2.16
N THR A 90 4.40 0.41 0.93
CA THR A 90 3.42 0.61 -0.14
C THR A 90 3.25 -0.68 -0.91
N GLU A 91 2.01 -1.05 -1.20
CA GLU A 91 1.66 -2.21 -2.01
C GLU A 91 0.85 -1.80 -3.24
N VAL A 92 1.16 -2.41 -4.39
CA VAL A 92 0.34 -2.35 -5.59
C VAL A 92 -0.53 -3.60 -5.60
N THR A 93 -1.85 -3.42 -5.50
CA THR A 93 -2.84 -4.51 -5.49
C THR A 93 -3.57 -4.57 -6.85
N GLY A 94 -4.54 -5.46 -7.00
CA GLY A 94 -5.29 -5.58 -8.24
C GLY A 94 -4.54 -6.34 -9.35
N ASN A 95 -3.55 -7.15 -8.97
CA ASN A 95 -2.68 -7.87 -9.90
C ASN A 95 -3.36 -9.11 -10.50
N CYS A 96 -2.77 -9.69 -11.54
CA CYS A 96 -3.24 -10.97 -12.13
C CYS A 96 -4.71 -10.97 -12.58
N SER A 97 -5.21 -9.80 -13.04
CA SER A 97 -6.62 -9.59 -13.44
C SER A 97 -7.64 -9.66 -12.30
N TYR A 98 -7.16 -9.72 -11.06
CA TYR A 98 -7.95 -9.80 -9.85
C TYR A 98 -8.13 -8.40 -9.23
N SER A 99 -9.30 -8.10 -8.69
CA SER A 99 -9.55 -6.96 -7.80
C SER A 99 -10.91 -7.15 -7.10
N PRO A 100 -11.14 -6.57 -5.91
CA PRO A 100 -12.41 -6.68 -5.18
C PRO A 100 -13.49 -5.70 -5.66
N PHE A 101 -13.27 -5.09 -6.82
CA PHE A 101 -14.18 -4.19 -7.54
C PHE A 101 -13.78 -4.17 -9.03
N PRO A 102 -14.65 -3.72 -9.95
CA PRO A 102 -16.06 -3.43 -9.73
C PRO A 102 -16.87 -4.71 -9.45
N VAL A 103 -17.93 -4.56 -8.67
CA VAL A 103 -18.93 -5.59 -8.40
C VAL A 103 -20.07 -5.40 -9.39
N GLY A 104 -20.41 -6.46 -10.13
CA GLY A 104 -21.52 -6.45 -11.08
C GLY A 104 -22.90 -6.34 -10.41
N PRO A 105 -23.98 -6.23 -11.19
CA PRO A 105 -25.35 -6.10 -10.67
C PRO A 105 -25.80 -7.31 -9.83
N ASP A 106 -25.18 -8.47 -10.04
CA ASP A 106 -25.44 -9.72 -9.30
C ASP A 106 -24.73 -9.77 -7.92
N GLY A 107 -24.10 -8.66 -7.50
CA GLY A 107 -23.37 -8.56 -6.24
C GLY A 107 -22.02 -9.30 -6.27
N PRO A 108 -21.38 -9.51 -5.10
CA PRO A 108 -20.03 -10.08 -5.03
C PRO A 108 -19.99 -11.61 -5.22
N GLY A 109 -21.15 -12.27 -5.32
CA GLY A 109 -21.25 -13.73 -5.45
C GLY A 109 -20.47 -14.31 -6.63
N PRO A 110 -20.63 -13.80 -7.87
CA PRO A 110 -19.85 -14.24 -9.02
C PRO A 110 -18.34 -14.05 -8.86
N MET A 111 -17.89 -12.97 -8.20
CA MET A 111 -16.47 -12.74 -7.94
C MET A 111 -15.92 -13.77 -6.95
N ARG A 112 -16.64 -14.03 -5.85
CA ARG A 112 -16.26 -15.09 -4.89
C ARG A 112 -16.21 -16.47 -5.55
N ALA A 113 -17.14 -16.77 -6.45
CA ALA A 113 -17.15 -18.04 -7.16
C ALA A 113 -15.99 -18.19 -8.15
N ASN A 114 -15.57 -17.09 -8.79
CA ASN A 114 -14.50 -17.11 -9.80
C ASN A 114 -13.10 -17.11 -9.16
N PHE A 115 -12.88 -16.22 -8.19
CA PHE A 115 -11.58 -16.05 -7.57
C PHE A 115 -11.40 -16.88 -6.31
N GLY A 116 -12.44 -17.49 -5.76
CA GLY A 116 -12.30 -18.42 -4.63
C GLY A 116 -11.78 -17.75 -3.34
N PRO A 117 -10.89 -18.43 -2.59
CA PRO A 117 -10.44 -17.98 -1.28
C PRO A 117 -9.62 -16.69 -1.30
N GLU A 118 -9.13 -16.27 -2.45
CA GLU A 118 -8.35 -15.04 -2.62
C GLU A 118 -9.15 -13.80 -2.20
N LEU A 119 -10.48 -13.80 -2.44
CA LEU A 119 -11.41 -12.76 -2.01
C LEU A 119 -12.10 -13.04 -0.66
N ASP A 120 -11.69 -14.09 0.04
CA ASP A 120 -12.31 -14.41 1.31
C ASP A 120 -11.85 -13.41 2.37
N THR A 121 -12.81 -12.85 3.09
CA THR A 121 -12.56 -11.90 4.17
C THR A 121 -13.60 -12.06 5.26
N ARG A 122 -13.20 -11.81 6.51
CA ARG A 122 -14.13 -11.86 7.66
C ARG A 122 -15.06 -10.65 7.70
N HIS A 123 -14.83 -9.66 6.84
CA HIS A 123 -15.63 -8.45 6.73
C HIS A 123 -16.80 -8.64 5.76
N PRO A 124 -17.95 -7.97 6.00
CA PRO A 124 -19.02 -7.94 5.02
C PRO A 124 -18.52 -7.26 3.74
N TRP A 125 -18.83 -7.86 2.60
CA TRP A 125 -18.54 -7.25 1.31
C TRP A 125 -19.73 -6.40 0.89
N ASP A 126 -19.69 -5.13 1.29
CA ASP A 126 -20.78 -4.16 1.11
C ASP A 126 -20.39 -2.94 0.26
N TRP A 127 -19.27 -3.03 -0.45
CA TRP A 127 -18.87 -2.09 -1.49
C TRP A 127 -19.15 -2.64 -2.89
N ALA A 128 -19.26 -1.74 -3.87
CA ALA A 128 -19.46 -2.08 -5.27
C ALA A 128 -18.31 -1.63 -6.18
N ASP A 129 -17.62 -0.55 -5.83
CA ASP A 129 -16.62 0.11 -6.68
C ASP A 129 -15.35 0.41 -5.89
N LEU A 130 -14.40 1.06 -6.57
CA LEU A 130 -13.13 1.48 -5.98
C LEU A 130 -13.35 2.41 -4.77
N ASP A 131 -14.26 3.38 -4.89
CA ASP A 131 -14.50 4.38 -3.84
C ASP A 131 -15.08 3.73 -2.58
N GLY A 132 -16.05 2.83 -2.72
CA GLY A 132 -16.62 2.09 -1.60
C GLY A 132 -15.60 1.18 -0.92
N TRP A 133 -14.76 0.50 -1.71
CA TRP A 133 -13.68 -0.33 -1.17
C TRP A 133 -12.61 0.51 -0.45
N ALA A 134 -12.20 1.63 -1.05
CA ALA A 134 -11.23 2.54 -0.45
C ALA A 134 -11.75 3.13 0.86
N ALA A 135 -13.01 3.60 0.88
CA ALA A 135 -13.64 4.12 2.09
C ALA A 135 -13.71 3.06 3.20
N ARG A 136 -13.92 1.79 2.85
CA ARG A 136 -13.90 0.68 3.80
C ARG A 136 -12.53 0.50 4.43
N LEU A 137 -11.46 0.53 3.64
CA LEU A 137 -10.09 0.43 4.14
C LEU A 137 -9.68 1.64 4.98
N GLU A 138 -10.01 2.85 4.53
CA GLU A 138 -9.74 4.09 5.25
C GLU A 138 -10.43 4.11 6.63
N ALA A 139 -11.69 3.66 6.68
CA ALA A 139 -12.42 3.54 7.94
C ALA A 139 -11.85 2.47 8.89
N ASN A 140 -11.25 1.40 8.34
CA ASN A 140 -10.57 0.36 9.13
C ASN A 140 -9.22 0.84 9.68
N GLY A 141 -8.54 1.72 8.94
CA GLY A 141 -7.14 2.06 9.15
C GLY A 141 -6.22 0.94 8.65
N ILE A 142 -5.17 1.30 7.91
CA ILE A 142 -4.25 0.34 7.28
C ILE A 142 -2.79 0.74 7.53
N GLY A 143 -1.92 -0.25 7.67
CA GLY A 143 -0.50 -0.09 8.01
C GLY A 143 0.40 0.20 6.81
N CYS A 144 -0.05 -0.17 5.60
CA CYS A 144 0.64 0.11 4.34
C CYS A 144 -0.19 1.04 3.46
N ASN A 145 0.49 1.85 2.64
CA ASN A 145 -0.17 2.57 1.55
C ASN A 145 -0.60 1.56 0.48
N LEU A 146 -1.74 1.80 -0.17
CA LEU A 146 -2.19 0.97 -1.30
C LEU A 146 -2.30 1.79 -2.59
N ALA A 147 -1.85 1.20 -3.68
CA ALA A 147 -2.02 1.69 -5.04
C ALA A 147 -2.75 0.61 -5.87
N PRO A 148 -4.09 0.63 -5.92
CA PRO A 148 -4.85 -0.46 -6.53
C PRO A 148 -4.88 -0.36 -8.06
N LEU A 149 -4.84 -1.53 -8.70
CA LEU A 149 -5.22 -1.71 -10.11
C LEU A 149 -6.67 -2.23 -10.22
N VAL A 150 -7.27 -2.07 -11.40
CA VAL A 150 -8.52 -2.76 -11.76
C VAL A 150 -8.17 -4.04 -12.50
N GLY A 151 -8.66 -5.16 -11.97
CA GLY A 151 -8.50 -6.48 -12.54
C GLY A 151 -9.42 -6.71 -13.74
N HIS A 152 -8.85 -7.13 -14.87
CA HIS A 152 -9.62 -7.43 -16.07
C HIS A 152 -10.69 -8.52 -15.85
N SER A 153 -10.41 -9.55 -15.06
CA SER A 153 -11.38 -10.60 -14.76
C SER A 153 -12.52 -10.07 -13.90
N ALA A 154 -12.25 -9.15 -12.96
CA ALA A 154 -13.28 -8.49 -12.17
C ALA A 154 -14.22 -7.68 -13.07
N VAL A 155 -13.66 -6.92 -14.02
CA VAL A 155 -14.43 -6.17 -15.03
C VAL A 155 -15.29 -7.09 -15.90
N ARG A 156 -14.73 -8.21 -16.39
CA ARG A 156 -15.50 -9.20 -17.16
C ARG A 156 -16.66 -9.77 -16.36
N ILE A 157 -16.41 -10.17 -15.11
CA ILE A 157 -17.45 -10.70 -14.22
C ILE A 157 -18.52 -9.64 -13.98
N ALA A 158 -18.14 -8.38 -13.75
CA ALA A 158 -19.07 -7.29 -13.54
C ALA A 158 -19.98 -7.03 -14.76
N ALA A 159 -19.46 -7.24 -15.98
CA ALA A 159 -20.22 -7.19 -17.23
C ALA A 159 -21.04 -8.46 -17.52
N GLY A 160 -21.11 -9.42 -16.60
CA GLY A 160 -21.83 -10.69 -16.77
C GLY A 160 -21.05 -11.78 -17.53
N LEU A 161 -19.77 -11.55 -17.81
CA LEU A 161 -18.91 -12.46 -18.57
C LEU A 161 -18.01 -13.30 -17.65
N GLY A 162 -18.59 -14.29 -16.98
CA GLY A 162 -17.86 -15.28 -16.19
C GLY A 162 -17.28 -16.47 -16.99
N ALA A 163 -17.63 -16.60 -18.27
CA ALA A 163 -17.25 -17.73 -19.12
C ALA A 163 -15.95 -17.49 -19.90
N ASP A 164 -15.23 -18.58 -20.20
CA ASP A 164 -14.03 -18.59 -21.04
C ASP A 164 -14.40 -18.47 -22.53
N ARG A 165 -14.75 -17.26 -22.94
CA ARG A 165 -15.02 -16.88 -24.34
C ARG A 165 -14.75 -15.41 -24.58
N ALA A 166 -14.69 -14.98 -25.84
CA ALA A 166 -14.67 -13.55 -26.15
C ALA A 166 -15.96 -12.84 -25.67
N PRO A 167 -15.86 -11.56 -25.22
CA PRO A 167 -17.04 -10.73 -24.99
C PRO A 167 -17.79 -10.48 -26.31
N ASN A 168 -19.11 -10.42 -26.24
CA ASN A 168 -19.91 -9.84 -27.33
C ASN A 168 -19.82 -8.30 -27.30
N ALA A 169 -20.47 -7.62 -28.25
CA ALA A 169 -20.39 -6.16 -28.36
C ALA A 169 -20.94 -5.42 -27.14
N ASP A 170 -22.02 -5.93 -26.52
CA ASP A 170 -22.66 -5.30 -25.36
C ASP A 170 -21.82 -5.52 -24.09
N GLU A 171 -21.28 -6.73 -23.91
CA GLU A 171 -20.34 -7.04 -22.83
C GLU A 171 -19.07 -6.19 -22.95
N MET A 172 -18.51 -6.07 -24.16
CA MET A 172 -17.33 -5.23 -24.40
C MET A 172 -17.63 -3.74 -24.14
N ALA A 173 -18.83 -3.25 -24.44
CA ALA A 173 -19.21 -1.88 -24.15
C ALA A 173 -19.48 -1.64 -22.66
N SER A 174 -19.87 -2.68 -21.91
CA SER A 174 -20.07 -2.61 -20.46
C SER A 174 -18.77 -2.71 -19.66
N MET A 175 -17.75 -3.38 -20.22
CA MET A 175 -16.42 -3.54 -19.62
C MET A 175 -15.58 -2.26 -19.74
#